data_AF-A0A367Y9Z0-F1
#
_entry.id   AF-A0A367Y9Z0-F1
#
_cell.length_a   1.000
_cell.length_b   1.000
_cell.length_c   1.000
_cell.angle_alpha   90.00
_cell.angle_beta   90.00
_cell.angle_gamma   90.00
#
_symmetry.space_group_name_H-M   'P 1'
#
loop_
_entity.id
_entity.type
_entity.pdbx_description
1 polymer ?
#
loop_
_entity_poly.entity_id
_entity_poly.type
_entity_poly.pdbx_seq_one_letter_code
_entity_poly.pdbx_strand_id
1 'polypeptide(L)'
;MICGICKTQESKYKCPKCSIAYCSIACYKSPDHSHENIATTIPTKPELKIPDVQEHDDKFGRLLQDTQIQYFLKQPSLQIHLLTIIKILNDASFTQKNLTIEQKQDVANLKINDLRTGGVEENELVEEFIQRVLYLLYTTQD
;
A
#
# COMPACT_ATOMS: atom_id res chain seq x y z
N MET A 1 21.49 -19.45 -12.89
CA MET A 1 21.57 -19.03 -11.47
C MET A 1 21.61 -20.26 -10.60
N ILE A 2 22.48 -20.32 -9.58
CA ILE A 2 22.58 -21.47 -8.65
C ILE A 2 21.49 -21.39 -7.58
N CYS A 3 21.12 -22.52 -6.97
CA CYS A 3 20.12 -22.59 -5.92
C CYS A 3 20.54 -21.77 -4.70
N GLY A 4 19.70 -20.83 -4.25
CA GLY A 4 19.94 -20.03 -3.05
C GLY A 4 19.86 -20.81 -1.74
N ILE A 5 19.40 -22.07 -1.79
CA ILE A 5 19.18 -22.93 -0.62
C ILE A 5 20.35 -23.92 -0.49
N CYS A 6 20.54 -24.84 -1.45
CA CYS A 6 21.64 -25.80 -1.39
C CYS A 6 22.97 -25.29 -2.00
N LYS A 7 22.94 -24.23 -2.82
CA LYS A 7 24.13 -23.68 -3.53
C LYS A 7 24.96 -24.70 -4.32
N THR A 8 24.42 -25.89 -4.61
CA THR A 8 25.12 -26.96 -5.33
C THR A 8 24.62 -27.12 -6.76
N GLN A 9 23.32 -26.92 -6.98
CA GLN A 9 22.65 -27.19 -8.25
C GLN A 9 22.08 -25.92 -8.87
N GLU A 10 21.86 -25.92 -10.18
CA GLU A 10 21.17 -24.85 -10.88
C GLU A 10 19.71 -24.68 -10.39
N SER A 11 19.28 -23.43 -10.25
CA SER A 11 17.91 -23.08 -9.89
C SER A 11 16.96 -23.31 -11.06
N LYS A 12 15.87 -24.04 -10.81
CA LYS A 12 14.80 -24.29 -11.78
C LYS A 12 13.53 -23.51 -11.48
N TYR A 13 13.33 -23.12 -10.22
CA TYR A 13 12.10 -22.51 -9.73
C TYR A 13 12.40 -21.31 -8.83
N LYS A 14 11.41 -20.44 -8.64
CA LYS A 14 11.49 -19.26 -7.76
C LYS A 14 10.34 -19.30 -6.75
N CYS A 15 10.65 -19.07 -5.47
CA CYS A 15 9.65 -19.07 -4.41
C CYS A 15 8.79 -17.79 -4.50
N PRO A 16 7.45 -17.88 -4.52
CA PRO A 16 6.60 -16.69 -4.59
C PRO A 16 6.54 -15.89 -3.27
N LYS A 17 6.97 -16.46 -2.14
CA LYS A 17 6.92 -15.81 -0.82
C LYS A 17 8.15 -14.98 -0.49
N CYS A 18 9.34 -15.50 -0.76
CA CYS A 18 10.61 -14.85 -0.45
C CYS A 18 11.47 -14.57 -1.69
N SER A 19 10.97 -14.89 -2.90
CA SER A 19 11.68 -14.69 -4.18
C SER A 19 13.01 -15.45 -4.34
N ILE A 20 13.37 -16.37 -3.44
CA ILE A 20 14.59 -17.18 -3.56
C ILE A 20 14.49 -18.20 -4.69
N ALA A 21 15.56 -18.34 -5.47
CA ALA A 21 15.65 -19.32 -6.54
C ALA A 21 16.11 -20.68 -6.00
N TYR A 22 15.45 -21.78 -6.39
CA TYR A 22 15.70 -23.12 -5.88
C TYR A 22 15.72 -24.20 -6.96
N CYS A 23 16.46 -25.29 -6.74
CA CYS A 23 16.66 -26.34 -7.76
C CYS A 23 15.50 -27.35 -7.82
N SER A 24 14.88 -27.69 -6.69
CA SER A 24 13.84 -28.71 -6.61
C SER A 24 12.94 -28.58 -5.37
N ILE A 25 11.86 -29.36 -5.33
CA ILE A 25 10.92 -29.41 -4.20
C ILE A 25 11.62 -29.73 -2.86
N ALA A 26 12.75 -30.46 -2.89
CA ALA A 26 13.53 -30.78 -1.70
C ALA A 26 14.13 -29.51 -1.08
N CYS A 27 14.65 -28.60 -1.90
CA CYS A 27 15.09 -27.29 -1.43
C CYS A 27 13.91 -26.42 -1.01
N TYR A 28 12.77 -26.48 -1.71
CA TYR A 28 11.57 -25.73 -1.32
C TYR A 28 11.01 -26.13 0.05
N LYS A 29 11.17 -27.37 0.49
CA LYS A 29 10.73 -27.85 1.81
C LYS A 29 11.86 -27.96 2.84
N SER A 30 13.07 -27.50 2.50
CA SER A 30 14.22 -27.57 3.42
C SER A 30 13.98 -26.68 4.64
N PRO A 31 14.44 -27.08 5.84
CA PRO A 31 14.48 -26.17 6.99
C PRO A 31 15.33 -24.92 6.72
N ASP A 32 16.34 -25.01 5.83
CA ASP A 32 17.13 -23.86 5.38
C ASP A 32 16.33 -22.86 4.52
N HIS A 33 15.14 -23.26 4.04
CA HIS A 33 14.20 -22.39 3.34
C HIS A 33 13.28 -21.71 4.35
N SER A 34 13.87 -20.97 5.29
CA SER A 34 13.12 -20.19 6.27
C SER A 34 12.55 -18.92 5.63
N HIS A 35 11.27 -18.63 5.89
CA HIS A 35 10.61 -17.37 5.52
C HIS A 35 10.65 -16.39 6.69
N GLU A 36 11.70 -16.46 7.49
CA GLU A 36 11.85 -15.57 8.63
C GLU A 36 12.09 -14.13 8.17
N ASN A 37 11.21 -13.29 8.70
CA ASN A 37 11.09 -11.85 8.59
C ASN A 37 12.44 -11.15 8.32
N ILE A 38 12.63 -10.67 7.09
CA ILE A 38 13.80 -9.86 6.74
C ILE A 38 13.53 -8.42 7.16
N ALA A 39 13.84 -8.12 8.42
CA ALA A 39 14.29 -6.79 8.80
C ALA A 39 15.70 -6.57 8.21
N THR A 40 15.78 -5.58 7.32
CA THR A 40 16.92 -4.67 7.08
C THR A 40 18.35 -5.24 7.12
N THR A 41 18.95 -5.48 5.94
CA THR A 41 20.37 -5.15 5.70
C THR A 41 20.57 -4.72 4.24
N ILE A 42 21.07 -3.50 4.08
CA ILE A 42 21.40 -2.81 2.82
C ILE A 42 22.71 -3.38 2.23
N PRO A 43 22.80 -3.55 0.90
CA PRO A 43 23.99 -3.10 0.18
C PRO A 43 23.65 -2.28 -1.09
N THR A 44 24.00 -1.01 -1.02
CA THR A 44 24.53 -0.05 -2.02
C THR A 44 24.37 -0.31 -3.56
N LYS A 45 23.58 0.58 -4.20
CA LYS A 45 23.67 1.25 -5.54
C LYS A 45 23.77 0.37 -6.83
N PRO A 46 22.91 0.56 -7.87
CA PRO A 46 23.00 1.72 -8.79
C PRO A 46 21.73 2.58 -8.91
N GLU A 47 21.96 3.88 -8.75
CA GLU A 47 21.20 5.06 -9.17
C GLU A 47 20.01 4.82 -10.13
N LEU A 48 18.82 4.66 -9.56
CA LEU A 48 17.61 5.17 -10.20
C LEU A 48 17.22 6.42 -9.42
N LYS A 49 17.23 7.56 -10.11
CA LYS A 49 16.78 8.85 -9.59
C LYS A 49 15.29 8.74 -9.26
N ILE A 50 14.99 8.24 -8.07
CA ILE A 50 13.71 8.48 -7.43
C ILE A 50 13.77 9.95 -7.03
N PRO A 51 12.86 10.82 -7.52
CA PRO A 51 12.73 12.16 -6.99
C PRO A 51 12.50 12.02 -5.48
N ASP A 52 13.49 12.50 -4.74
CA ASP A 52 13.37 13.11 -3.41
C ASP A 52 12.03 12.78 -2.73
N VAL A 53 12.00 11.72 -1.92
CA VAL A 53 10.95 11.57 -0.91
C VAL A 53 11.22 12.68 0.09
N GLN A 54 10.67 13.85 -0.23
CA GLN A 54 10.50 14.98 0.65
C GLN A 54 10.00 14.42 1.98
N GLU A 55 10.67 14.85 3.06
CA GLU A 55 10.37 14.55 4.45
C GLU A 55 8.89 14.17 4.64
N HIS A 56 8.63 12.92 5.02
CA HIS A 56 7.29 12.48 5.36
C HIS A 56 6.72 13.48 6.38
N ASP A 57 5.73 14.26 5.96
CA ASP A 57 4.95 15.17 6.79
C ASP A 57 4.53 14.38 8.04
N ASP A 58 5.07 14.71 9.22
CA ASP A 58 4.92 13.99 10.50
C ASP A 58 3.45 13.65 10.84
N LYS A 59 2.53 14.42 10.26
CA LYS A 59 1.08 14.27 10.31
C LYS A 59 0.59 12.90 9.85
N PHE A 60 1.12 12.39 8.73
CA PHE A 60 0.70 11.09 8.21
C PHE A 60 1.38 9.92 8.92
N GLY A 61 2.55 10.15 9.54
CA GLY A 61 3.23 9.15 10.37
C GLY A 61 2.35 8.71 11.54
N ARG A 62 1.69 9.67 12.21
CA ARG A 62 0.73 9.40 13.30
C ARG A 62 -0.49 8.62 12.83
N LEU A 63 -0.98 8.93 11.63
CA LEU A 63 -2.10 8.21 11.01
C LEU A 63 -1.79 6.71 10.85
N LEU A 64 -0.57 6.41 10.37
CA LEU A 64 -0.13 5.03 10.15
C LEU A 64 0.13 4.26 11.46
N GLN A 65 0.44 4.96 12.55
CA GLN A 65 0.65 4.35 13.87
C GLN A 65 -0.66 4.09 14.62
N ASP A 66 -1.76 4.74 14.23
CA ASP A 66 -3.05 4.58 14.90
C ASP A 66 -3.65 3.19 14.69
N THR A 67 -3.96 2.50 15.79
CA THR A 67 -4.49 1.13 15.75
C THR A 67 -5.87 1.04 15.11
N GLN A 68 -6.68 2.08 15.25
CA GLN A 68 -8.03 2.13 14.69
C GLN A 68 -7.96 2.34 13.16
N ILE A 69 -7.12 3.26 12.69
CA ILE A 69 -6.81 3.40 11.27
C ILE A 69 -6.29 2.08 10.67
N GLN A 70 -5.33 1.42 11.33
CA GLN A 70 -4.82 0.13 10.86
C GLN A 70 -5.90 -0.95 10.80
N TYR A 71 -6.84 -0.95 11.73
CA TYR A 71 -7.99 -1.86 11.70
C TYR A 71 -8.93 -1.57 10.52
N PHE A 72 -9.27 -0.30 10.29
CA PHE A 72 -10.10 0.12 9.17
C PHE A 72 -9.46 -0.26 7.82
N LEU A 73 -8.17 -0.01 7.65
CA LEU A 73 -7.44 -0.34 6.41
C LEU A 73 -7.41 -1.84 6.09
N LYS A 74 -7.72 -2.73 7.03
CA LYS A 74 -7.85 -4.18 6.79
C LYS A 74 -9.23 -4.58 6.27
N GLN A 75 -10.22 -3.69 6.34
CA GLN A 75 -11.59 -4.01 5.95
C GLN A 75 -11.75 -3.99 4.43
N PRO A 76 -12.21 -5.08 3.80
CA PRO A 76 -12.31 -5.17 2.34
C PRO A 76 -13.23 -4.12 1.71
N SER A 77 -14.35 -3.79 2.37
CA SER A 77 -15.28 -2.76 1.90
C SER A 77 -14.60 -1.39 1.79
N LEU A 78 -13.89 -0.97 2.84
CA LEU A 78 -13.14 0.29 2.83
C LEU A 78 -12.05 0.26 1.74
N GLN A 79 -11.30 -0.83 1.63
CA GLN A 79 -10.25 -0.96 0.62
C GLN A 79 -10.78 -0.75 -0.81
N ILE A 80 -11.95 -1.29 -1.15
CA ILE A 80 -12.56 -1.11 -2.47
C ILE A 80 -12.84 0.38 -2.75
N HIS A 81 -13.40 1.09 -1.77
CA HIS A 81 -13.69 2.53 -1.91
C HIS A 81 -12.40 3.36 -2.04
N LEU A 82 -11.41 3.10 -1.19
CA LEU A 82 -10.11 3.77 -1.25
C LEU A 82 -9.38 3.50 -2.58
N LEU A 83 -9.39 2.25 -3.05
CA LEU A 83 -8.81 1.89 -4.35
C LEU A 83 -9.51 2.61 -5.51
N THR A 84 -10.83 2.80 -5.42
CA THR A 84 -11.58 3.56 -6.43
C THR A 84 -11.14 5.02 -6.46
N ILE A 85 -10.98 5.65 -5.29
CA ILE A 85 -10.48 7.03 -5.17
C ILE A 85 -9.04 7.14 -5.69
N ILE A 86 -8.16 6.20 -5.33
CA ILE A 86 -6.78 6.14 -5.83
C ILE A 86 -6.75 6.02 -7.36
N LYS A 87 -7.64 5.23 -7.95
CA LYS A 87 -7.77 5.11 -9.42
C LYS A 87 -8.23 6.42 -10.05
N ILE A 88 -9.19 7.13 -9.46
CA ILE A 88 -9.62 8.45 -9.97
C ILE A 88 -8.43 9.43 -10.00
N LEU A 89 -7.62 9.44 -8.95
CA LEU A 89 -6.48 10.36 -8.84
C LEU A 89 -5.32 9.98 -9.78
N ASN A 90 -5.00 8.69 -9.91
CA ASN A 90 -3.76 8.25 -10.55
C ASN A 90 -3.96 7.65 -11.95
N ASP A 91 -5.10 7.02 -12.22
CA ASP A 91 -5.32 6.28 -13.45
C ASP A 91 -5.97 7.16 -14.52
N ALA A 92 -5.14 7.58 -15.49
CA ALA A 92 -5.59 8.34 -16.65
C ALA A 92 -6.57 7.59 -17.58
N SER A 93 -6.73 6.26 -17.40
CA SER A 93 -7.69 5.43 -18.15
C SER A 93 -9.03 5.28 -17.43
N PHE A 94 -9.05 5.46 -16.10
CA PHE A 94 -10.27 5.38 -15.29
C PHE A 94 -11.10 6.66 -15.41
N THR A 95 -10.42 7.80 -15.60
CA THR A 95 -11.03 9.10 -15.90
C THR A 95 -10.98 9.41 -17.40
N GLN A 96 -11.86 10.30 -17.89
CA GLN A 96 -11.83 10.75 -19.28
C GLN A 96 -10.42 11.27 -19.65
N LYS A 97 -9.91 10.88 -20.82
CA LYS A 97 -8.56 11.27 -21.26
C LYS A 97 -8.41 12.80 -21.20
N ASN A 98 -7.36 13.27 -20.52
CA ASN A 98 -6.95 14.68 -20.37
C ASN A 98 -7.64 15.50 -19.25
N LEU A 99 -8.17 14.89 -18.19
CA LEU A 99 -8.50 15.68 -16.99
C LEU A 99 -7.24 16.27 -16.35
N THR A 100 -7.34 17.54 -15.94
CA THR A 100 -6.32 18.20 -15.12
C THR A 100 -6.25 17.57 -13.73
N ILE A 101 -5.16 17.84 -12.99
CA ILE A 101 -5.00 17.37 -11.61
C ILE A 101 -6.17 17.85 -10.73
N GLU A 102 -6.57 19.12 -10.89
CA GLU A 102 -7.69 19.73 -10.17
C GLU A 102 -9.02 19.01 -10.47
N GLN A 103 -9.31 18.74 -11.74
CA GLN A 103 -10.53 18.01 -12.13
C GLN A 103 -10.58 16.59 -11.57
N LYS A 104 -9.43 15.90 -11.47
CA LYS A 104 -9.36 14.59 -10.82
C LYS A 104 -9.61 14.68 -9.32
N GLN A 105 -9.12 15.73 -8.67
CA GLN A 105 -9.39 16.00 -7.26
C GLN A 105 -10.87 16.28 -7.03
N ASP A 106 -11.53 17.04 -7.90
CA ASP A 106 -12.98 17.29 -7.81
C ASP A 106 -13.80 16.01 -7.89
N VAL A 107 -13.48 15.12 -8.84
CA VAL A 107 -14.15 13.83 -8.97
C VAL A 107 -13.89 12.93 -7.77
N ALA A 108 -12.66 12.93 -7.23
CA ALA A 108 -12.32 12.19 -6.02
C ALA A 108 -13.08 12.73 -4.79
N ASN A 109 -13.17 14.06 -4.65
CA ASN A 109 -13.89 14.72 -3.58
C ASN A 109 -15.40 14.44 -3.66
N LEU A 110 -15.98 14.46 -4.87
CA LEU A 110 -17.37 14.08 -5.09
C LEU A 110 -17.60 12.64 -4.63
N LYS A 111 -16.73 11.70 -5.05
CA LYS A 111 -16.84 10.30 -4.64
C LYS A 111 -16.72 10.11 -3.14
N ILE A 112 -15.83 10.84 -2.48
CA ILE A 112 -15.70 10.82 -1.02
C ILE A 112 -16.99 11.33 -0.37
N ASN A 113 -17.54 12.46 -0.83
CA ASN A 113 -18.77 13.04 -0.30
C ASN A 113 -19.97 12.10 -0.46
N ASP A 114 -20.08 11.40 -1.59
CA ASP A 114 -21.14 10.41 -1.81
C ASP A 114 -21.07 9.23 -0.83
N LEU A 115 -19.88 8.90 -0.32
CA LEU A 115 -19.67 7.81 0.65
C LEU A 115 -19.82 8.26 2.11
N ARG A 116 -19.80 9.55 2.38
CA ARG A 116 -19.93 10.12 3.73
C ARG A 116 -21.39 10.21 4.16
N THR A 117 -21.59 10.54 5.43
CA THR A 117 -22.94 10.74 5.97
C THR A 117 -23.73 11.77 5.17
N GLY A 118 -24.93 11.39 4.71
CA GLY A 118 -25.79 12.20 3.83
C GLY A 118 -25.50 12.06 2.33
N GLY A 119 -24.52 11.25 1.94
CA GLY A 119 -24.22 10.92 0.55
C GLY A 119 -25.11 9.80 -0.01
N VAL A 120 -25.18 9.69 -1.34
CA VAL A 120 -26.03 8.70 -2.02
C VAL A 120 -25.53 7.25 -1.90
N GLU A 121 -24.24 7.08 -1.60
CA GLU A 121 -23.57 5.81 -1.36
C GLU A 121 -23.02 5.73 0.07
N GLU A 122 -23.68 6.38 1.03
CA GLU A 122 -23.27 6.46 2.43
C GLU A 122 -22.78 5.09 2.94
N ASN A 123 -21.59 5.09 3.54
CA ASN A 123 -20.97 3.91 4.09
C ASN A 123 -20.44 4.22 5.49
N GLU A 124 -21.04 3.61 6.51
CA GLU A 124 -20.70 3.81 7.91
C GLU A 124 -19.20 3.63 8.18
N LEU A 125 -18.59 2.58 7.61
CA LEU A 125 -17.18 2.31 7.78
C LEU A 125 -16.28 3.38 7.14
N VAL A 126 -16.71 3.94 6.01
CA VAL A 126 -16.00 5.05 5.35
C VAL A 126 -16.11 6.32 6.20
N GLU A 127 -17.28 6.62 6.75
CA GLU A 127 -17.44 7.78 7.63
C GLU A 127 -16.60 7.63 8.90
N GLU A 128 -16.65 6.49 9.60
CA GLU A 128 -15.83 6.26 10.80
C GLU A 128 -14.34 6.40 10.51
N PHE A 129 -13.88 5.86 9.37
CA PHE A 129 -12.50 6.02 8.93
C PHE A 129 -12.15 7.49 8.69
N ILE A 130 -12.97 8.22 7.94
CA ILE A 130 -12.74 9.64 7.64
C ILE A 130 -12.76 10.48 8.93
N GLN A 131 -13.69 10.23 9.84
CA GLN A 131 -13.74 10.91 11.14
C GLN A 131 -12.46 10.66 11.95
N ARG A 132 -11.94 9.43 11.98
CA ARG A 132 -10.68 9.14 12.67
C ARG A 132 -9.50 9.84 12.02
N VAL A 133 -9.44 9.88 10.69
CA VAL A 133 -8.41 10.63 9.94
C VAL A 133 -8.46 12.11 10.27
N LEU A 134 -9.64 12.74 10.17
CA LEU A 134 -9.83 14.16 10.46
C LEU A 134 -9.49 14.48 11.92
N TYR A 135 -9.91 13.63 12.86
CA TYR A 135 -9.55 13.77 14.26
C TYR A 135 -8.03 13.82 14.44
N LEU A 136 -7.29 12.85 13.89
CA LEU A 136 -5.84 12.78 14.03
C LEU A 136 -5.11 13.94 13.35
N LEU A 137 -5.65 14.50 12.27
CA LEU A 137 -5.04 15.63 11.56
C LEU A 137 -5.30 16.99 12.22
N TYR A 138 -6.47 17.19 12.83
CA TYR A 138 -6.91 18.50 13.31
C TYR A 138 -6.93 18.67 14.83
N THR A 139 -6.89 17.58 15.62
CA THR A 139 -6.94 17.68 17.09
C THR A 139 -5.57 17.74 17.78
N THR A 140 -4.47 17.62 17.04
CA THR A 140 -3.12 17.69 17.60
C THR A 140 -2.40 19.03 17.35
N GLN A 141 -3.13 20.14 17.31
CA GLN A 141 -2.56 21.50 17.22
C GLN A 141 -2.40 22.21 18.59
N ASP A 142 -2.26 21.45 19.70
CA ASP A 142 -1.97 21.99 21.04
C ASP A 142 -0.53 21.66 21.46
#